data_AF-A0A926YI54-F1
#
_entry.id   AF-A0A926YI54-F1
#
_cell.length_a   1.000
_cell.length_b   1.000
_cell.length_c   1.000
_cell.angle_alpha   90.00
_cell.angle_beta   90.00
_cell.angle_gamma   90.00
#
_symmetry.space_group_name_H-M   'P 1'
#
loop_
_entity.id
_entity.type
_entity.pdbx_description
1 polymer ?
#
loop_
_entity_poly.entity_id
_entity_poly.type
_entity_poly.pdbx_seq_one_letter_code
_entity_poly.pdbx_strand_id
1 'polypeptide(L)' 'MTMRTNPKRPFFRLACQLMKYAFLALFTFAVTCIVFFVFGAHAQAAWLIQIFEACFSQVAVVVSSVLATAIVIESLRSY' A
#
# COMPACT_ATOMS: atom_id res chain seq x y z
N MET A 1 12.83 3.63 -37.81
CA MET A 1 12.82 2.93 -36.52
C MET A 1 12.11 3.83 -35.51
N THR A 2 10.78 3.75 -35.45
CA THR A 2 9.96 4.59 -34.55
C THR A 2 10.06 4.03 -33.13
N MET A 3 10.93 4.64 -32.33
CA MET A 3 11.04 4.39 -30.90
C MET A 3 9.70 4.81 -30.26
N ARG A 4 8.80 3.84 -30.03
CA ARG A 4 7.61 4.05 -29.19
C ARG A 4 8.12 4.44 -27.82
N THR A 5 8.16 5.74 -27.54
CA THR A 5 8.39 6.31 -26.23
C THR A 5 7.21 5.92 -25.36
N ASN A 6 7.33 4.74 -24.75
CA ASN A 6 6.43 4.28 -23.71
C ASN A 6 6.44 5.37 -22.64
N PRO A 7 5.34 6.12 -22.44
CA PRO A 7 5.33 7.21 -21.48
C PRO A 7 5.41 6.54 -20.12
N LYS A 8 6.63 6.42 -19.57
CA LYS A 8 6.91 5.87 -18.25
C LYS A 8 6.05 6.64 -17.27
N ARG A 9 4.88 6.10 -16.91
CA ARG A 9 3.90 6.75 -16.03
C ARG A 9 4.54 6.79 -14.63
N PRO A 10 5.12 7.93 -14.19
CA PRO A 10 5.85 7.98 -12.93
C PRO A 10 4.90 7.70 -11.76
N PHE A 11 3.63 8.12 -11.89
CA PHE A 11 2.55 7.83 -10.95
C PHE A 11 2.22 6.34 -10.81
N PHE A 12 2.15 5.60 -11.92
CA PHE A 12 1.88 4.16 -11.85
C PHE A 12 3.04 3.40 -11.19
N ARG A 13 4.28 3.83 -11.47
CA ARG A 13 5.47 3.26 -10.84
C ARG A 13 5.53 3.58 -9.33
N LEU A 14 5.21 4.81 -8.94
CA LEU A 14 5.10 5.23 -7.55
C LEU A 14 4.01 4.44 -6.83
N ALA A 15 2.82 4.29 -7.43
CA ALA A 15 1.72 3.49 -6.88
C ALA A 15 2.14 2.01 -6.69
N CYS A 16 2.78 1.40 -7.69
CA CYS A 16 3.31 0.03 -7.57
C CYS A 16 4.38 -0.10 -6.48
N GLN A 17 5.31 0.86 -6.37
CA GLN A 17 6.30 0.86 -5.29
C GLN A 17 5.64 0.98 -3.93
N LEU A 18 4.71 1.92 -3.77
CA LEU A 18 3.99 2.16 -2.53
C LEU A 18 3.16 0.93 -2.12
N MET A 19 2.54 0.26 -3.09
CA MET A 19 1.82 -0.99 -2.87
C MET A 19 2.77 -2.12 -2.43
N LYS A 20 3.97 -2.21 -3.01
CA LYS A 20 4.98 -3.20 -2.60
C LYS A 20 5.45 -2.96 -1.16
N TYR A 21 5.70 -1.71 -0.78
CA TYR A 21 6.06 -1.35 0.60
C TYR A 21 4.90 -1.57 1.58
N ALA A 22 3.66 -1.27 1.19
CA ALA A 22 2.49 -1.53 2.00
C ALA A 22 2.30 -3.04 2.26
N PHE A 23 2.50 -3.87 1.24
CA PHE A 23 2.43 -5.34 1.39
C PHE A 23 3.53 -5.88 2.29
N LEU A 24 4.76 -5.36 2.15
CA LEU A 24 5.87 -5.72 3.03
C LEU A 24 5.57 -5.32 4.48
N ALA A 25 5.04 -4.12 4.72
CA ALA A 25 4.66 -3.65 6.05
C ALA A 25 3.56 -4.54 6.67
N LEU A 26 2.51 -4.87 5.92
CA LEU A 26 1.45 -5.78 6.35
C LEU A 26 2.00 -7.16 6.72
N PHE A 27 2.88 -7.71 5.89
CA PHE A 27 3.48 -9.02 6.15
C PHE A 27 4.32 -9.00 7.43
N THR A 28 5.17 -7.99 7.58
CA THR A 28 6.01 -7.84 8.78
C THR A 28 5.16 -7.64 10.04
N PHE A 29 4.08 -6.89 9.93
CA PHE A 29 3.12 -6.68 11.01
C PHE A 29 2.40 -7.98 11.41
N ALA A 30 1.96 -8.76 10.43
CA ALA A 30 1.33 -10.07 10.67
C ALA A 30 2.28 -11.04 11.39
N VAL A 31 3.53 -11.12 10.94
CA VAL A 31 4.58 -11.93 11.61
C VAL A 31 4.80 -11.46 13.04
N THR A 32 4.88 -10.15 13.26
CA THR A 32 5.05 -9.56 14.59
C THR A 32 3.88 -9.95 15.50
N CYS A 33 2.63 -9.82 15.03
CA CYS A 33 1.44 -10.21 15.80
C CYS A 33 1.46 -11.70 16.18
N ILE A 34 1.85 -12.59 15.25
CA ILE A 34 1.96 -14.03 15.52
C ILE A 34 3.01 -14.28 16.61
N VAL A 35 4.17 -13.63 16.54
CA VAL A 35 5.22 -13.74 17.56
C VAL A 35 4.70 -13.28 18.93
N PHE A 36 4.05 -12.12 19.02
CA PHE A 36 3.46 -11.65 20.27
C PHE A 36 2.41 -12.63 20.83
N PHE A 37 1.62 -13.26 19.95
CA PHE A 37 0.63 -14.25 20.34
C PHE A 37 1.28 -15.52 20.93
N VAL A 38 2.37 -16.00 20.31
CA VAL A 38 3.14 -17.16 20.80
C VAL A 38 3.77 -16.88 22.17
N PHE A 39 4.24 -15.65 22.40
CA PHE A 39 4.81 -15.22 23.68
C PHE A 39 3.76 -14.88 24.76
N GLY A 40 2.46 -15.00 24.46
CA GLY A 40 1.37 -14.68 25.41
C GLY A 40 1.21 -13.18 25.69
N ALA A 41 1.84 -12.33 24.88
CA ALA A 41 1.90 -10.88 25.03
C ALA A 41 0.72 -10.19 24.31
N HIS A 42 -0.50 -10.64 24.62
CA HIS A 42 -1.73 -10.21 23.95
C HIS A 42 -2.04 -8.72 24.13
N ALA A 43 -1.69 -8.14 25.29
CA ALA A 43 -1.88 -6.72 25.56
C ALA A 43 -1.01 -5.84 24.66
N GLN A 44 0.26 -6.24 24.43
CA GLN A 44 1.13 -5.51 23.50
C GLN A 44 0.66 -5.66 22.05
N ALA A 45 0.17 -6.84 21.66
CA ALA A 45 -0.40 -7.05 20.32
C ALA A 45 -1.62 -6.15 20.07
N ALA A 46 -2.52 -6.00 21.05
CA ALA A 46 -3.70 -5.13 20.92
C ALA A 46 -3.32 -3.66 20.71
N TRP A 47 -2.32 -3.15 21.43
CA TRP A 47 -1.79 -1.81 21.24
C TRP A 47 -1.18 -1.61 19.85
N LEU A 48 -0.41 -2.59 19.37
CA LEU A 48 0.16 -2.57 18.02
C LEU A 48 -0.94 -2.54 16.94
N ILE A 49 -2.02 -3.30 17.13
CA ILE A 49 -3.15 -3.34 16.19
C ILE A 49 -3.85 -1.99 16.09
N GLN A 50 -4.11 -1.31 17.21
CA GLN A 50 -4.74 0.02 17.18
C GLN A 50 -3.90 1.07 16.46
N ILE A 51 -2.58 1.08 16.72
CA ILE A 51 -1.65 1.98 16.02
C ILE A 51 -1.60 1.65 14.54
N PHE A 52 -1.58 0.36 14.19
CA PHE A 52 -1.58 -0.08 12.82
C PHE A 52 -2.87 0.28 12.10
N GLU A 53 -4.03 0.12 12.73
CA GLU A 53 -5.33 0.49 12.16
C GLU A 53 -5.40 1.99 11.85
N ALA A 54 -4.97 2.85 12.78
CA ALA A 54 -4.92 4.29 12.58
C ALA A 54 -4.03 4.65 11.38
N CYS A 55 -2.84 4.06 11.29
CA CYS A 55 -1.90 4.30 10.19
C CYS A 55 -2.41 3.73 8.86
N PHE A 56 -2.96 2.50 8.89
CA PHE A 56 -3.42 1.79 7.70
C PHE A 56 -4.64 2.47 7.08
N SER A 57 -5.55 3.01 7.90
CA SER A 57 -6.70 3.77 7.40
C SER A 57 -6.27 4.97 6.55
N GLN A 58 -5.27 5.74 7.02
CA GLN A 58 -4.73 6.89 6.29
C GLN A 58 -4.01 6.46 5.01
N VAL A 59 -3.17 5.42 5.09
CA VAL A 59 -2.46 4.89 3.91
C VAL A 59 -3.46 4.35 2.88
N ALA A 60 -4.52 3.67 3.30
CA ALA A 60 -5.54 3.12 2.41
C ALA A 60 -6.31 4.24 1.66
N VAL A 61 -6.60 5.36 2.31
CA VAL A 61 -7.24 6.53 1.67
C VAL A 61 -6.30 7.16 0.63
N VAL A 62 -5.01 7.30 0.96
CA VAL A 62 -4.02 7.83 0.00
C VAL A 62 -3.84 6.88 -1.18
N VAL A 63 -3.75 5.58 -0.94
CA VAL A 63 -3.59 4.58 -2.01
C VAL A 63 -4.83 4.54 -2.91
N SER A 64 -6.03 4.54 -2.34
CA SER A 64 -7.28 4.50 -3.12
C SER A 64 -7.47 5.77 -3.95
N SER A 65 -7.13 6.95 -3.43
CA SER A 65 -7.18 8.21 -4.19
C SER A 65 -6.16 8.26 -5.33
N VAL A 66 -4.93 7.79 -5.10
CA VAL A 66 -3.91 7.68 -6.15
C VAL A 66 -4.34 6.69 -7.22
N LEU A 67 -4.92 5.55 -6.82
CA LEU A 67 -5.41 4.54 -7.75
C LEU A 67 -6.59 5.06 -8.58
N ALA A 68 -7.56 5.74 -7.96
CA ALA A 68 -8.68 6.36 -8.66
C ALA A 68 -8.20 7.42 -9.66
N THR A 69 -7.23 8.26 -9.28
CA THR A 69 -6.64 9.25 -10.17
C THR A 69 -5.94 8.58 -11.35
N ALA A 70 -5.18 7.50 -11.10
CA ALA A 70 -4.52 6.74 -12.15
C ALA A 70 -5.53 6.13 -13.13
N ILE A 71 -6.64 5.55 -12.63
CA ILE A 71 -7.71 4.97 -13.46
C ILE A 71 -8.38 6.06 -14.30
N VAL A 72 -8.72 7.22 -13.74
CA VAL A 72 -9.34 8.34 -14.47
C VAL A 72 -8.41 8.86 -15.59
N ILE A 73 -7.12 9.01 -15.30
CA ILE A 73 -6.13 9.40 -16.32
C ILE A 73 -5.98 8.33 -17.40
N GLU A 74 -6.02 7.04 -17.04
CA GLU A 74 -6.01 5.93 -17.99
C GLU A 74 -7.26 5.97 -18.90
N SER A 75 -8.45 6.17 -18.32
CA SER A 75 -9.72 6.27 -19.05
C SER A 75 -9.76 7.45 -20.00
N LEU A 76 -9.32 8.64 -19.56
CA LEU A 76 -9.29 9.85 -20.41
C LEU A 76 -8.28 9.74 -21.56
N ARG A 77 -7.19 8.99 -21.38
CA ARG A 77 -6.18 8.77 -22.42
C ARG A 77 -6.61 7.73 -23.46
N SER A 78 -7.58 6.89 -23.11
CA SER A 78 -8.10 5.85 -24.01
C SER A 78 -9.21 6.37 -24.93
N TYR A 79 -9.62 7.63 -24.77
CA TYR A 79 -10.55 8.37 -25.63
C TYR A 79 -9.76 9.28 -26.57
#